data_AF-K6CD04-F1
#
_entry.id   AF-K6CD04-F1
#
_cell.length_a   1.000
_cell.length_b   1.000
_cell.length_c   1.000
_cell.angle_alpha   90.00
_cell.angle_beta   90.00
_cell.angle_gamma   90.00
#
_symmetry.space_group_name_H-M   'P 1'
#
loop_
_entity.id
_entity.type
_entity.pdbx_description
1 polymer ?
#
loop_
_entity_poly.entity_id
_entity_poly.type
_entity_poly.pdbx_seq_one_letter_code
_entity_poly.pdbx_strand_id
1 'polypeptide(L)'
;MKKRMIIPAIIFAFLVFLMMPSTLQAESTSQIDIGTKTNGYLFDLSNLKPGDRAYRILTIQNRGQRDFSYNTTAKFQGGDEKLYNEFLLKVSDANGTLHEGYLKDFRGLTPRFLKSINEEDLMFELEFPYELGNEFQGLGFEVEFRFIVEGYDPPPGGGSGGGSDNPSNPDKPNTPTQPRDPENPDNSIIPEDPGDPQEQTNPLELQDPDKIYPQHPIDPEKLNSPPVDGQILPSTATNTFNFVLGGFALLAVGGILLFFRRERTMVIKK
;
A
#
# COMPACT_ATOMS: atom_id res chain seq x y z
N MET A 1 30.03 51.02 17.78
CA MET A 1 28.59 51.09 17.40
C MET A 1 28.17 50.09 16.32
N LYS A 2 29.03 49.68 15.37
CA LYS A 2 28.67 48.80 14.25
C LYS A 2 28.20 47.38 14.64
N LYS A 3 28.80 46.73 15.65
CA LYS A 3 28.41 45.35 16.08
C LYS A 3 27.03 45.24 16.77
N ARG A 4 26.45 46.35 17.24
CA ARG A 4 25.12 46.35 17.90
C ARG A 4 23.97 46.30 16.89
N MET A 5 24.19 46.73 15.65
CA MET A 5 23.20 46.71 14.55
C MET A 5 23.21 45.41 13.73
N ILE A 6 24.24 44.57 13.86
CA ILE A 6 24.35 43.35 13.05
C ILE A 6 23.31 42.30 13.47
N ILE A 7 22.98 42.22 14.76
CA ILE A 7 21.99 41.24 15.25
C ILE A 7 20.57 41.54 14.78
N PRO A 8 20.03 42.78 14.91
CA PRO A 8 18.72 43.06 14.33
C PRO A 8 18.73 42.90 12.80
N ALA A 9 19.86 43.15 12.12
CA ALA A 9 19.98 42.92 10.68
C ALA A 9 19.97 41.43 10.30
N ILE A 10 20.60 40.55 11.09
CA ILE A 10 20.55 39.09 10.87
C ILE A 10 19.17 38.52 11.20
N ILE A 11 18.55 39.00 12.29
CA ILE A 11 17.18 38.60 12.64
C ILE A 11 16.23 39.06 11.54
N PHE A 12 16.36 40.30 11.06
CA PHE A 12 15.56 40.82 9.96
C PHE A 12 15.81 40.05 8.65
N ALA A 13 17.06 39.73 8.32
CA ALA A 13 17.38 38.91 7.15
C ALA A 13 16.83 37.48 7.27
N PHE A 14 16.83 36.89 8.46
CA PHE A 14 16.22 35.59 8.73
C PHE A 14 14.68 35.65 8.68
N LEU A 15 14.08 36.75 9.14
CA LEU A 15 12.64 37.00 9.06
C LEU A 15 12.19 37.25 7.63
N VAL A 16 13.01 37.94 6.84
CA VAL A 16 12.82 38.12 5.39
C VAL A 16 13.05 36.79 4.65
N PHE A 17 13.99 35.96 5.08
CA PHE A 17 14.20 34.61 4.54
C PHE A 17 13.02 33.67 4.88
N LEU A 18 12.37 33.84 6.03
CA LEU A 18 11.11 33.16 6.38
C LEU A 18 9.90 33.70 5.60
N MET A 19 9.93 34.96 5.16
CA MET A 19 8.90 35.60 4.35
C MET A 19 9.13 35.43 2.84
N MET A 20 10.31 34.96 2.41
CA MET A 20 10.54 34.56 1.03
C MET A 20 9.61 33.38 0.75
N PRO A 21 8.70 33.48 -0.24
CA PRO A 21 7.88 32.36 -0.61
C PRO A 21 8.84 31.26 -1.04
N SER A 22 8.94 30.19 -0.26
CA SER A 22 9.65 29.00 -0.67
C SER A 22 8.90 28.44 -1.87
N THR A 23 9.26 28.86 -3.08
CA THR A 23 8.86 28.20 -4.32
C THR A 23 9.69 26.94 -4.50
N LEU A 24 9.70 26.09 -3.49
CA LEU A 24 9.53 24.68 -3.76
C LEU A 24 8.03 24.57 -3.97
N GLN A 25 7.59 24.27 -5.19
CA GLN A 25 6.22 23.84 -5.41
C GLN A 25 6.05 22.51 -4.64
N ALA A 26 5.83 22.62 -3.33
CA ALA A 26 4.92 21.73 -2.64
C ALA A 26 3.57 22.08 -3.27
N GLU A 27 3.20 21.31 -4.29
CA GLU A 27 1.83 21.28 -4.74
C GLU A 27 0.99 21.09 -3.47
N SER A 28 0.17 22.08 -3.17
CA SER A 28 -0.82 22.03 -2.12
C SER A 28 -1.89 21.03 -2.53
N THR A 29 -1.53 19.75 -2.55
CA THR A 29 -2.47 18.65 -2.58
C THR A 29 -2.83 18.37 -1.14
N SER A 30 -4.08 18.68 -0.83
CA SER A 30 -4.83 18.28 0.36
C SER A 30 -4.17 17.13 1.09
N GLN A 31 -3.43 17.41 2.17
CA GLN A 31 -2.94 16.45 3.17
C GLN A 31 -3.07 14.99 2.68
N ILE A 32 -2.29 14.62 1.66
CA ILE A 32 -2.32 13.25 1.17
C ILE A 32 -1.48 12.55 2.21
N ASP A 33 -2.20 12.00 3.17
CA ASP A 33 -1.74 10.94 4.02
C ASP A 33 -1.31 9.81 3.08
N ILE A 34 -0.06 9.84 2.61
CA ILE A 34 0.61 8.71 1.94
C ILE A 34 0.99 7.67 3.02
N GLY A 35 0.20 7.57 4.08
CA GLY A 35 0.01 6.38 4.88
C GLY A 35 -1.29 5.76 4.40
N THR A 36 -1.18 4.75 3.53
CA THR A 36 -2.09 3.59 3.55
C THR A 36 -3.59 3.89 3.69
N LYS A 37 -4.13 4.91 3.02
CA LYS A 37 -5.58 5.00 2.85
C LYS A 37 -5.98 4.03 1.75
N THR A 38 -6.04 2.74 2.10
CA THR A 38 -7.20 2.00 1.60
C THR A 38 -8.38 2.73 2.24
N ASN A 39 -9.20 3.42 1.44
CA ASN A 39 -10.46 3.97 1.97
C ASN A 39 -11.46 2.83 2.30
N GLY A 40 -10.99 1.59 2.51
CA GLY A 40 -11.76 0.37 2.65
C GLY A 40 -11.04 -0.67 3.50
N TYR A 41 -11.83 -1.47 4.22
CA TYR A 41 -11.41 -2.67 4.93
C TYR A 41 -10.90 -3.70 3.94
N LEU A 42 -9.83 -4.45 4.25
CA LEU A 42 -9.40 -5.59 3.43
C LEU A 42 -10.50 -6.65 3.33
N PHE A 43 -11.23 -6.86 4.41
CA PHE A 43 -12.40 -7.71 4.44
C PHE A 43 -13.44 -7.00 5.28
N ASP A 44 -14.61 -6.76 4.70
CA ASP A 44 -15.81 -6.36 5.44
C ASP A 44 -16.84 -7.47 5.24
N LEU A 45 -16.78 -8.45 6.15
CA LEU A 45 -17.54 -9.69 6.03
C LEU A 45 -18.58 -9.73 7.14
N SER A 46 -19.82 -10.01 6.75
CA SER A 46 -20.93 -10.17 7.68
C SER A 46 -21.67 -11.47 7.39
N ASN A 47 -22.30 -12.03 8.42
CA ASN A 47 -23.11 -13.25 8.33
C ASN A 47 -22.37 -14.49 7.79
N LEU A 48 -21.05 -14.55 7.99
CA LEU A 48 -20.25 -15.72 7.63
C LEU A 48 -20.70 -16.94 8.44
N LYS A 49 -20.66 -18.10 7.78
CA LYS A 49 -20.96 -19.41 8.34
C LYS A 49 -19.72 -20.30 8.25
N PRO A 50 -19.62 -21.32 9.12
CA PRO A 50 -18.63 -22.39 8.97
C PRO A 50 -18.62 -22.95 7.54
N GLY A 51 -17.45 -22.98 6.92
CA GLY A 51 -17.23 -23.35 5.52
C GLY A 51 -17.15 -22.18 4.53
N ASP A 52 -17.56 -20.96 4.93
CA ASP A 52 -17.46 -19.79 4.06
C ASP A 52 -16.00 -19.37 3.85
N ARG A 53 -15.72 -18.87 2.65
CA ARG A 53 -14.41 -18.36 2.25
C ARG A 53 -14.56 -16.98 1.62
N ALA A 54 -13.60 -16.11 1.91
CA ALA A 54 -13.51 -14.79 1.32
C ALA A 54 -12.12 -14.59 0.73
N TYR A 55 -12.08 -13.97 -0.45
CA TYR A 55 -10.86 -13.74 -1.20
C TYR A 55 -10.71 -12.26 -1.49
N ARG A 56 -9.49 -11.76 -1.45
CA ARG A 56 -9.17 -10.42 -1.96
C ARG A 56 -7.77 -10.37 -2.53
N ILE A 57 -7.67 -9.81 -3.73
CA ILE A 57 -6.39 -9.48 -4.35
C ILE A 57 -5.99 -8.06 -3.92
N LEU A 58 -4.74 -7.95 -3.48
CA LEU A 58 -4.07 -6.69 -3.18
C LEU A 58 -2.93 -6.47 -4.17
N THR A 59 -2.94 -5.31 -4.83
CA THR A 59 -1.84 -4.88 -5.69
C THR A 59 -0.90 -4.00 -4.89
N ILE A 60 0.28 -4.50 -4.54
CA ILE A 60 1.32 -3.76 -3.84
C ILE A 60 2.13 -2.96 -4.85
N GLN A 61 2.23 -1.63 -4.67
CA GLN A 61 2.85 -0.74 -5.65
C GLN A 61 4.07 -0.02 -5.09
N ASN A 62 5.15 -0.01 -5.86
CA ASN A 62 6.28 0.90 -5.69
C ASN A 62 6.23 1.98 -6.75
N ARG A 63 5.58 3.11 -6.42
CA ARG A 63 5.55 4.30 -7.28
C ARG A 63 6.79 5.19 -7.14
N GLY A 64 7.75 4.77 -6.32
CA GLY A 64 8.97 5.51 -6.05
C GLY A 64 10.05 5.28 -7.11
N GLN A 65 11.07 6.14 -7.07
CA GLN A 65 12.25 6.07 -7.96
C GLN A 65 13.35 5.13 -7.43
N ARG A 66 13.08 4.40 -6.34
CA ARG A 66 14.04 3.49 -5.72
C ARG A 66 13.36 2.15 -5.45
N ASP A 67 14.11 1.10 -5.68
CA ASP A 67 13.70 -0.25 -5.34
C ASP A 67 13.63 -0.40 -3.81
N PHE A 68 12.73 -1.23 -3.30
CA PHE A 68 12.66 -1.51 -1.86
C PHE A 68 12.32 -2.96 -1.56
N SER A 69 12.61 -3.37 -0.33
CA SER A 69 12.03 -4.57 0.27
C SER A 69 10.99 -4.19 1.30
N TYR A 70 9.86 -4.89 1.30
CA TYR A 70 8.79 -4.68 2.27
C TYR A 70 8.44 -5.99 2.98
N ASN A 71 7.85 -5.85 4.15
CA ASN A 71 7.32 -6.93 4.95
C ASN A 71 5.82 -6.70 5.21
N THR A 72 5.10 -7.77 5.47
CA THR A 72 3.69 -7.76 5.83
C THR A 72 3.55 -8.24 7.27
N THR A 73 2.71 -7.61 8.08
CA THR A 73 2.38 -8.08 9.44
C THR A 73 0.87 -8.02 9.64
N ALA A 74 0.31 -8.85 10.54
CA ALA A 74 -1.06 -8.72 10.99
C ALA A 74 -1.12 -8.37 12.48
N LYS A 75 -2.14 -7.60 12.86
CA LYS A 75 -2.40 -7.22 14.24
C LYS A 75 -3.90 -7.26 14.52
N PHE A 76 -4.29 -8.08 15.49
CA PHE A 76 -5.64 -8.05 16.05
C PHE A 76 -5.94 -6.69 16.66
N GLN A 77 -7.07 -6.08 16.25
CA GLN A 77 -7.50 -4.76 16.73
C GLN A 77 -8.60 -4.86 17.80
N GLY A 78 -9.45 -5.89 17.74
CA GLY A 78 -10.50 -6.10 18.73
C GLY A 78 -11.57 -7.11 18.31
N GLY A 79 -12.56 -7.31 19.18
CA GLY A 79 -13.64 -8.28 19.01
C GLY A 79 -13.37 -9.59 19.75
N ASP A 80 -13.91 -10.69 19.24
CA ASP A 80 -13.84 -12.01 19.87
C ASP A 80 -12.55 -12.74 19.50
N GLU A 81 -11.60 -12.77 20.44
CA GLU A 81 -10.34 -13.52 20.28
C GLU A 81 -10.58 -15.00 19.99
N LYS A 82 -11.63 -15.59 20.59
CA LYS A 82 -12.00 -16.98 20.34
C LYS A 82 -12.29 -17.23 18.86
N LEU A 83 -13.00 -16.32 18.19
CA LEU A 83 -13.29 -16.45 16.76
C LEU A 83 -12.04 -16.18 15.91
N TYR A 84 -11.32 -15.09 16.22
CA TYR A 84 -10.08 -14.72 15.53
C TYR A 84 -9.04 -15.86 15.53
N ASN A 85 -8.98 -16.63 16.62
CA ASN A 85 -8.03 -17.71 16.81
C ASN A 85 -8.26 -18.92 15.90
N GLU A 86 -9.47 -19.08 15.37
CA GLU A 86 -9.85 -20.24 14.57
C GLU A 86 -9.84 -19.96 13.07
N PHE A 87 -9.91 -18.68 12.64
CA PHE A 87 -9.88 -18.34 11.22
C PHE A 87 -8.57 -18.79 10.56
N LEU A 88 -8.70 -19.37 9.37
CA LEU A 88 -7.55 -19.74 8.54
C LEU A 88 -7.25 -18.61 7.58
N LEU A 89 -5.96 -18.33 7.41
CA LEU A 89 -5.41 -17.39 6.45
C LEU A 89 -4.52 -18.15 5.48
N LYS A 90 -4.77 -17.91 4.20
CA LYS A 90 -3.86 -18.28 3.12
C LYS A 90 -3.46 -17.04 2.34
N VAL A 91 -2.18 -16.91 2.05
CA VAL A 91 -1.63 -15.83 1.23
C VAL A 91 -0.83 -16.44 0.09
N SER A 92 -1.10 -16.01 -1.13
CA SER A 92 -0.42 -16.49 -2.34
C SER A 92 -0.07 -15.37 -3.30
N ASP A 93 0.96 -15.59 -4.11
CA ASP A 93 1.30 -14.77 -5.28
C ASP A 93 1.16 -15.60 -6.57
N ALA A 94 1.58 -15.02 -7.70
CA ALA A 94 1.58 -15.71 -9.00
C ALA A 94 2.47 -16.97 -9.05
N ASN A 95 3.41 -17.14 -8.11
CA ASN A 95 4.31 -18.29 -8.03
C ASN A 95 3.80 -19.38 -7.05
N GLY A 96 2.77 -19.10 -6.26
CA GLY A 96 2.10 -20.06 -5.39
C GLY A 96 1.87 -19.57 -3.96
N THR A 97 1.68 -20.52 -3.04
CA THR A 97 1.39 -20.23 -1.62
C THR A 97 2.61 -19.68 -0.89
N LEU A 98 2.44 -18.54 -0.25
CA LEU A 98 3.43 -17.89 0.62
C LEU A 98 3.22 -18.21 2.10
N HIS A 99 1.96 -18.37 2.51
CA HIS A 99 1.56 -18.72 3.86
C HIS A 99 0.23 -19.46 3.85
N GLU A 100 0.07 -20.40 4.77
CA GLU A 100 -1.18 -21.12 5.03
C GLU A 100 -1.21 -21.57 6.49
N GLY A 101 -2.26 -21.23 7.22
CA GLY A 101 -2.43 -21.59 8.63
C GLY A 101 -3.41 -20.70 9.38
N TYR A 102 -3.42 -20.78 10.71
CA TYR A 102 -4.29 -19.94 11.53
C TYR A 102 -3.88 -18.47 11.49
N LEU A 103 -4.87 -17.59 11.37
CA LEU A 103 -4.70 -16.15 11.34
C LEU A 103 -3.97 -15.63 12.60
N LYS A 104 -4.27 -16.18 13.78
CA LYS A 104 -3.57 -15.85 15.04
C LYS A 104 -2.08 -16.17 15.03
N ASP A 105 -1.64 -17.08 14.17
CA ASP A 105 -0.25 -17.54 14.09
C ASP A 105 0.51 -16.84 12.95
N PHE A 106 -0.18 -16.04 12.13
CA PHE A 106 0.48 -15.24 11.11
C PHE A 106 1.38 -14.19 11.76
N ARG A 107 2.69 -14.29 11.49
CA ARG A 107 3.72 -13.33 11.96
C ARG A 107 4.22 -12.42 10.86
N GLY A 108 3.71 -12.61 9.65
CA GLY A 108 4.14 -11.91 8.46
C GLY A 108 4.68 -12.84 7.38
N LEU A 109 5.05 -12.23 6.26
CA LEU A 109 5.70 -12.91 5.15
C LEU A 109 7.22 -12.76 5.25
N THR A 110 7.96 -13.56 4.49
CA THR A 110 9.37 -13.24 4.23
C THR A 110 9.46 -11.89 3.49
N PRO A 111 10.48 -11.06 3.77
CA PRO A 111 10.64 -9.78 3.08
C PRO A 111 10.63 -9.95 1.56
N ARG A 112 9.83 -9.12 0.88
CA ARG A 112 9.61 -9.18 -0.57
C ARG A 112 10.21 -7.96 -1.25
N PHE A 113 10.92 -8.19 -2.35
CA PHE A 113 11.55 -7.14 -3.14
C PHE A 113 10.61 -6.60 -4.21
N LEU A 114 10.47 -5.27 -4.29
CA LEU A 114 9.65 -4.58 -5.28
C LEU A 114 10.46 -3.46 -5.95
N LYS A 115 10.71 -3.61 -7.25
CA LYS A 115 11.47 -2.65 -8.05
C LYS A 115 10.73 -1.32 -8.14
N SER A 116 11.48 -0.24 -8.32
CA SER A 116 10.95 1.08 -8.67
C SER A 116 9.99 1.02 -9.85
N ILE A 117 8.87 1.73 -9.72
CA ILE A 117 7.80 1.82 -10.72
C ILE A 117 7.17 0.46 -11.06
N ASN A 118 7.27 -0.53 -10.16
CA ASN A 118 6.62 -1.83 -10.33
C ASN A 118 5.51 -2.07 -9.30
N GLU A 119 4.63 -3.00 -9.64
CA GLU A 119 3.58 -3.54 -8.79
C GLU A 119 3.59 -5.08 -8.80
N GLU A 120 3.03 -5.70 -7.77
CA GLU A 120 2.79 -7.15 -7.71
C GLU A 120 1.45 -7.43 -7.01
N ASP A 121 0.84 -8.56 -7.32
CA ASP A 121 -0.41 -8.98 -6.67
C ASP A 121 -0.20 -10.05 -5.61
N LEU A 122 -0.92 -9.89 -4.50
CA LEU A 122 -1.04 -10.87 -3.42
C LEU A 122 -2.51 -11.20 -3.21
N MET A 123 -2.87 -12.48 -3.27
CA MET A 123 -4.20 -12.95 -2.92
C MET A 123 -4.23 -13.36 -1.45
N PHE A 124 -5.14 -12.75 -0.70
CA PHE A 124 -5.49 -13.11 0.65
C PHE A 124 -6.79 -13.91 0.62
N GLU A 125 -6.77 -15.08 1.24
CA GLU A 125 -7.93 -15.95 1.43
C GLU A 125 -8.14 -16.12 2.93
N LEU A 126 -9.33 -15.77 3.41
CA LEU A 126 -9.81 -16.06 4.75
C LEU A 126 -10.86 -17.16 4.68
N GLU A 127 -10.71 -18.16 5.52
CA GLU A 127 -11.65 -19.28 5.62
C GLU A 127 -12.17 -19.37 7.06
N PHE A 128 -13.49 -19.49 7.18
CA PHE A 128 -14.17 -19.90 8.41
C PHE A 128 -14.22 -21.44 8.39
N PRO A 129 -13.46 -22.15 9.25
CA PRO A 129 -13.42 -23.61 9.22
C PRO A 129 -14.80 -24.25 9.42
N TYR A 130 -15.06 -25.35 8.71
CA TYR A 130 -16.36 -26.03 8.72
C TYR A 130 -16.65 -26.76 10.05
N GLU A 131 -15.61 -27.13 10.80
CA GLU A 131 -15.74 -27.82 12.10
C GLU A 131 -16.29 -26.94 13.23
N LEU A 132 -16.37 -25.63 13.03
CA LEU A 132 -16.81 -24.68 14.05
C LEU A 132 -18.34 -24.65 14.15
N GLY A 133 -18.87 -24.66 15.37
CA GLY A 133 -20.31 -24.76 15.63
C GLY A 133 -21.03 -23.44 15.88
N ASN A 134 -22.28 -23.55 16.36
CA ASN A 134 -23.14 -22.40 16.68
C ASN A 134 -22.59 -21.52 17.82
N GLU A 135 -21.61 -21.99 18.60
CA GLU A 135 -20.94 -21.23 19.64
C GLU A 135 -20.11 -20.03 19.12
N PHE A 136 -19.99 -19.90 17.80
CA PHE A 136 -19.35 -18.78 17.13
C PHE A 136 -20.36 -17.83 16.45
N GLN A 137 -21.66 -18.13 16.52
CA GLN A 137 -22.70 -17.31 15.89
C GLN A 137 -22.78 -15.92 16.54
N GLY A 138 -22.78 -14.89 15.70
CA GLY A 138 -22.90 -13.49 16.14
C GLY A 138 -21.60 -12.88 16.70
N LEU A 139 -20.51 -13.65 16.72
CA LEU A 139 -19.19 -13.14 17.08
C LEU A 139 -18.56 -12.40 15.90
N GLY A 140 -17.63 -11.51 16.19
CA GLY A 140 -16.92 -10.74 15.17
C GLY A 140 -15.54 -10.31 15.66
N PHE A 141 -14.63 -10.06 14.72
CA PHE A 141 -13.31 -9.54 15.04
C PHE A 141 -12.80 -8.57 13.99
N GLU A 142 -11.82 -7.77 14.38
CA GLU A 142 -11.11 -6.85 13.51
C GLU A 142 -9.61 -7.17 13.51
N VAL A 143 -9.03 -7.22 12.31
CA VAL A 143 -7.59 -7.46 12.09
C VAL A 143 -7.03 -6.43 11.11
N GLU A 144 -5.87 -5.90 11.43
CA GLU A 144 -5.14 -4.94 10.59
C GLU A 144 -3.94 -5.64 9.94
N PHE A 145 -3.85 -5.59 8.62
CA PHE A 145 -2.64 -5.97 7.87
C PHE A 145 -1.81 -4.71 7.56
N ARG A 146 -0.51 -4.74 7.87
CA ARG A 146 0.41 -3.63 7.64
C ARG A 146 1.53 -4.05 6.71
N PHE A 147 1.77 -3.23 5.68
CA PHE A 147 2.84 -3.39 4.70
C PHE A 147 3.90 -2.31 4.95
N ILE A 148 5.09 -2.74 5.35
CA ILE A 148 6.14 -1.87 5.91
C ILE A 148 7.40 -2.00 5.07
N VAL A 149 7.97 -0.88 4.62
CA VAL A 149 9.27 -0.89 3.95
C VAL A 149 10.39 -1.05 4.97
N GLU A 150 11.21 -2.10 4.81
CA GLU A 150 12.31 -2.42 5.73
C GLU A 150 13.68 -1.94 5.21
N GLY A 151 13.83 -1.71 3.90
CA GLY A 151 15.09 -1.21 3.34
C GLY A 151 15.03 -0.98 1.82
N TYR A 152 16.05 -0.27 1.30
CA TYR A 152 16.24 -0.02 -0.14
C TYR A 152 17.30 -0.93 -0.77
N ASP A 153 17.80 -1.90 0.01
CA ASP A 153 18.83 -2.82 -0.46
C ASP A 153 18.17 -4.04 -1.11
N PRO A 154 18.51 -4.35 -2.37
CA PRO A 154 17.98 -5.52 -3.05
C PRO A 154 18.49 -6.81 -2.37
N PRO A 155 17.75 -7.92 -2.46
CA PRO A 155 18.22 -9.21 -1.95
C PRO A 155 19.56 -9.58 -2.59
N PRO A 156 20.51 -10.13 -1.82
CA PRO A 156 21.83 -10.49 -2.34
C PRO A 156 21.69 -11.67 -3.31
N GLY A 157 21.58 -11.39 -4.61
CA GLY A 157 21.47 -12.45 -5.63
C GLY A 157 21.04 -12.05 -7.05
N GLY A 158 20.65 -10.80 -7.31
CA GLY A 158 20.25 -10.36 -8.66
C GLY A 158 21.42 -10.12 -9.61
N GLY A 159 21.96 -11.20 -10.19
CA GLY A 159 22.93 -11.12 -11.28
C GLY A 159 22.38 -10.34 -12.48
N SER A 160 23.16 -9.36 -12.94
CA SER A 160 22.92 -8.58 -14.15
C SER A 160 22.91 -9.50 -15.38
N GLY A 161 21.74 -9.70 -15.99
CA GLY A 161 21.57 -10.38 -17.27
C GLY A 161 21.22 -9.37 -18.36
N GLY A 162 22.21 -8.59 -18.80
CA GLY A 162 22.11 -7.83 -20.04
C GLY A 162 22.37 -8.73 -21.24
N GLY A 163 21.48 -8.70 -22.23
CA GLY A 163 21.63 -9.43 -23.49
C GLY A 163 20.39 -9.34 -24.37
N SER A 164 20.27 -8.22 -25.08
CA SER A 164 19.42 -8.07 -26.27
C SER A 164 19.79 -9.13 -27.29
N ASP A 165 18.82 -9.88 -27.82
CA ASP A 165 18.86 -10.42 -29.18
C ASP A 165 17.44 -10.64 -29.71
N ASN A 166 17.04 -9.78 -30.64
CA ASN A 166 15.94 -10.01 -31.58
C ASN A 166 16.53 -10.72 -32.82
N PRO A 167 15.93 -11.82 -33.29
CA PRO A 167 15.73 -11.91 -34.73
C PRO A 167 14.38 -12.55 -35.15
N SER A 168 13.70 -11.81 -36.02
CA SER A 168 13.16 -12.25 -37.32
C SER A 168 12.22 -13.46 -37.41
N ASN A 169 10.97 -13.15 -37.73
CA ASN A 169 9.97 -13.97 -38.43
C ASN A 169 10.55 -14.72 -39.65
N PRO A 170 10.15 -15.99 -39.87
CA PRO A 170 9.47 -16.28 -41.14
C PRO A 170 8.28 -17.27 -41.04
N ASP A 171 7.21 -16.89 -41.75
CA ASP A 171 6.20 -17.64 -42.50
C ASP A 171 5.51 -18.94 -42.00
N LYS A 172 4.18 -18.85 -42.15
CA LYS A 172 3.05 -19.79 -41.98
C LYS A 172 3.18 -21.15 -42.72
N PRO A 173 2.33 -22.17 -42.41
CA PRO A 173 1.04 -22.27 -43.12
C PRO A 173 -0.19 -22.77 -42.32
N ASN A 174 -1.36 -22.38 -42.86
CA ASN A 174 -2.78 -22.75 -42.54
C ASN A 174 -3.01 -24.26 -42.33
N THR A 175 -4.06 -24.83 -41.72
CA THR A 175 -5.55 -24.62 -41.62
C THR A 175 -6.07 -25.79 -40.70
N PRO A 176 -7.38 -26.06 -40.42
CA PRO A 176 -8.64 -25.37 -40.74
C PRO A 176 -9.64 -25.16 -39.57
N THR A 177 -10.54 -24.22 -39.81
CA THR A 177 -11.76 -23.88 -39.06
C THR A 177 -12.77 -25.05 -39.04
N GLN A 178 -13.43 -25.27 -37.91
CA GLN A 178 -14.67 -26.07 -37.81
C GLN A 178 -15.89 -25.19 -37.50
N PRO A 179 -17.11 -25.64 -37.85
CA PRO A 179 -18.24 -24.79 -38.22
C PRO A 179 -19.00 -24.18 -37.05
N ARG A 180 -19.68 -23.06 -37.33
CA ARG A 180 -20.74 -22.49 -36.48
C ARG A 180 -22.00 -23.35 -36.59
N ASP A 181 -22.55 -23.74 -35.46
CA ASP A 181 -23.94 -24.23 -35.37
C ASP A 181 -24.91 -23.07 -35.08
N PRO A 182 -26.19 -23.22 -35.45
CA PRO A 182 -27.10 -22.12 -35.73
C PRO A 182 -27.85 -21.61 -34.51
N GLU A 183 -28.17 -20.32 -34.54
CA GLU A 183 -29.19 -19.69 -33.68
C GLU A 183 -30.54 -20.42 -33.81
N ASN A 184 -31.19 -20.67 -32.68
CA ASN A 184 -32.63 -20.91 -32.63
C ASN A 184 -33.26 -19.91 -31.65
N PRO A 185 -34.25 -19.10 -32.07
CA PRO A 185 -34.89 -18.12 -31.22
C PRO A 185 -36.03 -18.79 -30.43
N ASP A 186 -36.10 -18.55 -29.13
CA ASP A 186 -37.40 -18.55 -28.48
C ASP A 186 -37.46 -17.50 -27.38
N ASN A 187 -38.49 -16.69 -27.52
CA ASN A 187 -38.78 -15.47 -26.81
C ASN A 187 -39.83 -15.83 -25.76
N SER A 188 -39.40 -16.18 -24.55
CA SER A 188 -40.30 -16.37 -23.42
C SER A 188 -40.19 -15.16 -22.50
N ILE A 189 -41.08 -14.19 -22.74
CA ILE A 189 -41.41 -13.11 -21.82
C ILE A 189 -42.07 -13.76 -20.59
N ILE A 190 -41.43 -13.64 -19.42
CA ILE A 190 -42.03 -13.98 -18.13
C ILE A 190 -42.10 -12.67 -17.32
N PRO A 191 -43.22 -12.38 -16.61
CA PRO A 191 -43.54 -11.02 -16.14
C PRO A 191 -42.63 -10.53 -15.00
N GLU A 192 -42.41 -9.22 -14.96
CA GLU A 192 -41.77 -8.51 -13.83
C GLU A 192 -42.60 -8.70 -12.55
N ASP A 193 -42.01 -9.35 -11.55
CA ASP A 193 -42.52 -9.42 -10.18
C ASP A 193 -42.05 -8.17 -9.40
N PRO A 194 -42.97 -7.36 -8.83
CA PRO A 194 -42.60 -6.11 -8.17
C PRO A 194 -42.21 -6.37 -6.71
N GLY A 195 -40.92 -6.26 -6.44
CA GLY A 195 -40.39 -5.84 -5.15
C GLY A 195 -39.83 -6.94 -4.25
N ASP A 196 -38.51 -7.07 -4.26
CA ASP A 196 -37.73 -7.48 -3.08
C ASP A 196 -36.62 -6.41 -2.84
N PRO A 197 -36.31 -6.04 -1.57
CA PRO A 197 -35.58 -4.83 -1.23
C PRO A 197 -34.13 -4.80 -1.72
N GLN A 198 -33.77 -3.67 -2.35
CA GLN A 198 -32.43 -3.09 -2.44
C GLN A 198 -31.30 -4.11 -2.33
N GLU A 199 -30.96 -4.73 -3.46
CA GLU A 199 -29.68 -5.38 -3.68
C GLU A 199 -28.59 -4.33 -3.38
N GLN A 200 -28.01 -4.41 -2.18
CA GLN A 200 -26.84 -3.62 -1.83
C GLN A 200 -25.74 -4.07 -2.78
N THR A 201 -25.40 -3.20 -3.73
CA THR A 201 -24.25 -3.37 -4.61
C THR A 201 -23.01 -3.47 -3.73
N ASN A 202 -22.64 -4.69 -3.40
CA ASN A 202 -21.37 -5.01 -2.78
C ASN A 202 -20.30 -4.62 -3.80
N PRO A 203 -19.29 -3.77 -3.49
CA PRO A 203 -18.26 -3.34 -4.44
C PRO A 203 -17.36 -4.47 -5.00
N LEU A 204 -17.71 -5.73 -4.80
CA LEU A 204 -16.98 -6.94 -5.22
C LEU A 204 -17.07 -7.24 -6.73
N GLU A 205 -17.44 -6.28 -7.58
CA GLU A 205 -17.40 -6.48 -9.01
C GLU A 205 -15.96 -6.35 -9.56
N LEU A 206 -15.37 -7.52 -9.82
CA LEU A 206 -14.30 -7.84 -10.78
C LEU A 206 -12.84 -7.54 -10.38
N GLN A 207 -12.31 -8.34 -9.46
CA GLN A 207 -10.98 -8.93 -9.71
C GLN A 207 -11.16 -10.43 -9.92
N ASP A 208 -10.77 -10.89 -11.10
CA ASP A 208 -10.77 -12.31 -11.47
C ASP A 208 -9.70 -13.02 -10.60
N PRO A 209 -10.06 -13.94 -9.69
CA PRO A 209 -9.11 -14.62 -8.82
C PRO A 209 -8.04 -15.42 -9.61
N ASP A 210 -8.28 -15.67 -10.91
CA ASP A 210 -7.32 -16.31 -11.81
C ASP A 210 -6.27 -15.33 -12.38
N LYS A 211 -6.38 -14.02 -12.09
CA LYS A 211 -5.47 -12.97 -12.56
C LYS A 211 -4.66 -12.37 -11.41
N ILE A 212 -3.76 -13.17 -10.85
CA ILE A 212 -2.71 -12.70 -9.95
C ILE A 212 -1.45 -12.50 -10.79
N TYR A 213 -0.95 -11.27 -10.88
CA TYR A 213 0.24 -10.98 -11.66
C TYR A 213 1.52 -11.01 -10.81
N PRO A 214 2.61 -11.62 -11.32
CA PRO A 214 3.92 -11.44 -10.70
C PRO A 214 4.35 -9.98 -10.87
N GLN A 215 5.45 -9.61 -10.21
CA GLN A 215 5.95 -8.25 -10.29
C GLN A 215 6.10 -7.73 -11.74
N HIS A 216 5.46 -6.62 -12.07
CA HIS A 216 5.52 -5.98 -13.38
C HIS A 216 5.52 -4.44 -13.29
N PRO A 217 5.94 -3.71 -14.34
CA PRO A 217 5.88 -2.25 -14.35
C PRO A 217 4.44 -1.72 -14.23
N ILE A 218 4.28 -0.65 -13.47
CA ILE A 218 3.02 0.10 -13.37
C ILE A 218 2.78 0.84 -14.68
N ASP A 219 1.54 0.82 -15.17
CA ASP A 219 1.13 1.60 -16.33
C ASP A 219 1.40 3.11 -16.10
N PRO A 220 2.09 3.81 -17.02
CA PRO A 220 2.35 5.24 -16.91
C PRO A 220 1.12 6.11 -16.60
N GLU A 221 -0.07 5.72 -17.08
CA GLU A 221 -1.31 6.44 -16.81
C GLU A 221 -1.74 6.32 -15.33
N LYS A 222 -1.48 5.16 -14.71
CA LYS A 222 -1.82 4.89 -13.29
C LYS A 222 -0.84 5.52 -12.30
N LEU A 223 0.38 5.87 -12.75
CA LEU A 223 1.40 6.41 -11.86
C LEU A 223 0.98 7.76 -11.25
N ASN A 224 0.22 8.56 -12.01
CA ASN A 224 -0.21 9.90 -11.63
C ASN A 224 -1.65 9.95 -11.05
N SER A 225 -2.40 8.84 -11.09
CA SER A 225 -3.74 8.79 -10.51
C SER A 225 -3.68 8.40 -9.03
N PRO A 226 -4.60 8.85 -8.16
CA PRO A 226 -4.71 8.33 -6.80
C PRO A 226 -4.83 6.79 -6.79
N PRO A 227 -4.31 6.09 -5.76
CA PRO A 227 -4.57 4.66 -5.59
C PRO A 227 -6.08 4.40 -5.48
N VAL A 228 -6.54 3.36 -6.17
CA VAL A 228 -7.91 2.85 -6.05
C VAL A 228 -7.98 1.73 -5.00
N ASP A 229 -9.19 1.29 -4.65
CA ASP A 229 -9.35 0.22 -3.66
C ASP A 229 -8.60 -1.07 -4.08
N GLY A 230 -8.00 -1.75 -3.10
CA GLY A 230 -7.10 -2.89 -3.32
C GLY A 230 -5.66 -2.54 -3.70
N GLN A 231 -5.35 -1.28 -4.08
CA GLN A 231 -3.97 -0.84 -4.30
C GLN A 231 -3.32 -0.37 -3.00
N ILE A 232 -2.18 -0.96 -2.66
CA ILE A 232 -1.43 -0.64 -1.44
C ILE A 232 -0.14 0.09 -1.81
N LEU A 233 0.06 1.24 -1.16
CA LEU A 233 1.37 1.90 -1.09
C LEU A 233 1.99 1.57 0.27
N PRO A 234 3.05 0.73 0.32
CA PRO A 234 3.71 0.41 1.58
C PRO A 234 4.18 1.67 2.31
N SER A 235 4.07 1.66 3.64
CA SER A 235 4.48 2.80 4.46
C SER A 235 5.99 3.03 4.33
N THR A 236 6.39 4.19 3.81
CA THR A 236 7.80 4.58 3.64
C THR A 236 8.24 5.61 4.68
N ALA A 237 9.48 5.51 5.17
CA ALA A 237 10.01 6.39 6.23
C ALA A 237 10.31 7.85 5.78
N THR A 238 10.02 8.20 4.53
CA THR A 238 10.33 9.52 3.95
C THR A 238 9.68 10.66 4.74
N ASN A 239 8.48 10.45 5.29
CA ASN A 239 7.78 11.46 6.08
C ASN A 239 8.49 11.73 7.44
N THR A 240 8.98 10.69 8.11
CA THR A 240 9.68 10.81 9.39
C THR A 240 11.02 11.54 9.24
N PHE A 241 11.74 11.32 8.13
CA PHE A 241 12.99 12.03 7.84
C PHE A 241 12.79 13.55 7.77
N ASN A 242 11.68 14.03 7.19
CA ASN A 242 11.39 15.47 7.09
C ASN A 242 11.23 16.13 8.47
N PHE A 243 10.54 15.46 9.41
CA PHE A 243 10.40 15.96 10.78
C PHE A 243 11.72 15.93 11.55
N VAL A 244 12.53 14.88 11.39
CA VAL A 244 13.86 14.78 12.00
C VAL A 244 14.79 15.88 11.47
N LEU A 245 14.77 16.14 10.16
CA LEU A 245 15.54 17.20 9.54
C LEU A 245 15.09 18.59 10.02
N GLY A 246 13.78 18.82 10.15
CA GLY A 246 13.23 20.03 10.75
C GLY A 246 13.66 20.23 12.21
N GLY A 247 13.65 19.16 13.01
CA GLY A 247 14.16 19.17 14.37
C GLY A 247 15.66 19.50 14.45
N PHE A 248 16.47 18.92 13.57
CA PHE A 248 17.90 19.23 13.51
C PHE A 248 18.17 20.69 13.11
N ALA A 249 17.39 21.23 12.17
CA ALA A 249 17.46 22.63 11.79
C ALA A 249 17.12 23.56 12.98
N LEU A 250 16.08 23.25 13.76
CA LEU A 250 15.72 24.00 14.97
C LEU A 250 16.83 23.94 16.04
N LEU A 251 17.44 22.78 16.26
CA LEU A 251 18.55 22.62 17.20
C LEU A 251 19.79 23.40 16.75
N ALA A 252 20.11 23.40 15.45
CA ALA A 252 21.21 24.18 14.90
C ALA A 252 20.99 25.69 15.12
N VAL A 253 19.79 26.19 14.81
CA VAL A 253 19.44 27.60 15.05
C VAL A 253 19.47 27.95 16.54
N GLY A 254 18.91 27.10 17.40
CA GLY A 254 18.94 27.28 18.85
C GLY A 254 20.36 27.30 19.42
N GLY A 255 21.23 26.40 18.95
CA GLY A 255 22.64 26.35 19.34
C GLY A 255 23.41 27.60 18.95
N ILE A 256 23.19 28.10 17.73
CA ILE A 256 23.80 29.35 17.24
C ILE A 256 23.35 30.54 18.11
N LEU A 257 22.06 30.63 18.46
CA LEU A 257 21.52 31.69 19.33
C LEU A 257 22.14 31.65 20.73
N LEU A 258 22.27 30.46 21.32
CA LEU A 258 22.88 30.28 22.65
C LEU A 258 24.38 30.62 22.64
N PHE A 259 25.10 30.26 21.58
CA PHE A 259 26.51 30.58 21.40
C PHE A 259 26.73 32.10 21.39
N PHE A 260 25.97 32.84 20.59
CA PHE A 260 26.07 34.31 20.54
C PHE A 260 25.57 34.99 21.81
N ARG A 261 24.59 34.40 22.53
CA ARG A 261 24.19 34.88 23.86
C ARG A 261 25.34 34.73 24.88
N ARG A 262 26.06 33.61 24.86
CA ARG A 262 27.17 33.33 25.77
C ARG A 262 28.34 34.32 25.56
N GLU A 263 28.67 34.65 24.32
CA GLU A 263 29.72 35.64 24.04
C GLU A 263 29.37 37.05 24.55
N ARG A 264 28.08 37.44 24.50
CA ARG A 264 27.65 38.75 25.01
C ARG A 264 27.73 38.87 26.53
N THR A 265 27.48 37.79 27.27
CA THR A 265 27.57 37.80 28.74
C THR A 265 29.01 37.93 29.22
N MET A 266 29.98 37.34 28.51
CA MET A 266 31.40 37.42 28.86
C MET A 266 31.99 38.83 28.62
N VAL A 267 31.47 39.57 27.62
CA VAL A 267 31.90 40.95 27.33
C VAL A 267 31.37 41.96 28.34
N ILE A 268 30.30 41.66 29.08
CA ILE A 268 29.74 42.54 30.12
C ILE A 268 30.46 42.37 31.48
N LYS A 269 31.23 41.30 31.65
CA LYS A 269 31.93 40.97 32.91
C LYS A 269 33.41 41.41 32.96
N LYS A 270 33.85 42.26 32.03
CA LYS A 270 35.21 42.83 31.97
C LYS A 270 35.12 44.34 31.86
#